data_AF-A0A0S7Z423-F1
#
_entry.id   AF-A0A0S7Z423-F1
#
_cell.length_a   1.000
_cell.length_b   1.000
_cell.length_c   1.000
_cell.angle_alpha   90.00
_cell.angle_beta   90.00
_cell.angle_gamma   90.00
#
_symmetry.space_group_name_H-M   'P 1'
#
loop_
_entity.id
_entity.type
_entity.pdbx_description
1 polymer ?
#
loop_
_entity_poly.entity_id
_entity_poly.type
_entity_poly.pdbx_seq_one_letter_code
_entity_poly.pdbx_strand_id
1 'polypeptide(L)'
;MRGLAAAFLAVSVLAVPAATRADGLLDDYLALQVGSFTSEAQSRQDSRYGVAIWHFAEIWKGAGGSADERWMYTESWFGDAGRPYMQRISRLSATTDGAITARRYEIREAGRFVGAWKEPGRFAGLSPEDLTELEGCETIFARTGVDRFEGGTIGARCRNAYKGATYAVSQSTLTPEGMTNWDRGFTARGELAWGPAAGGYRFRRTDETDACVDPVRMLVFGTIDDRERIRDYVRAMADSGLYPATGGWYEALTPPLEVFEGSPPDTRGVAIVRFPCLQAARRFWHSPEYEEIRKLREGIAEFEVLVLPVPRLPAWAD
;
A
#
# COMPACT_ATOMS: atom_id res chain seq x y z
N MET A 1 -64.28 -20.06 38.98
CA MET A 1 -63.53 -20.60 37.83
C MET A 1 -62.52 -19.56 37.39
N ARG A 2 -61.24 -19.96 37.33
CA ARG A 2 -60.08 -19.11 37.01
C ARG A 2 -60.06 -18.81 35.51
N GLY A 3 -59.72 -17.57 35.15
CA GLY A 3 -59.28 -17.21 33.80
C GLY A 3 -58.06 -16.30 33.90
N LEU A 4 -56.85 -16.89 33.93
CA LEU A 4 -55.61 -16.15 33.77
C LEU A 4 -55.44 -15.84 32.28
N ALA A 5 -55.45 -14.56 31.91
CA ALA A 5 -55.01 -14.10 30.61
C ALA A 5 -53.48 -13.99 30.63
N ALA A 6 -52.79 -14.85 29.86
CA ALA A 6 -51.35 -14.78 29.67
C ALA A 6 -51.04 -13.77 28.55
N ALA A 7 -50.42 -12.65 28.90
CA ALA A 7 -49.91 -11.68 27.94
C ALA A 7 -48.59 -12.20 27.36
N PHE A 8 -48.60 -12.61 26.09
CA PHE A 8 -47.38 -12.88 25.33
C PHE A 8 -46.72 -11.55 24.93
N LEU A 9 -45.58 -11.22 25.56
CA LEU A 9 -44.70 -10.17 25.08
C LEU A 9 -43.99 -10.69 23.82
N ALA A 10 -44.39 -10.22 22.64
CA ALA A 10 -43.63 -10.43 21.42
C ALA A 10 -42.36 -9.57 21.47
N VAL A 11 -41.21 -10.21 21.66
CA VAL A 11 -39.90 -9.56 21.47
C VAL A 11 -39.69 -9.45 19.96
N SER A 12 -40.05 -8.30 19.40
CA SER A 12 -39.68 -7.92 18.04
C SER A 12 -38.18 -7.72 17.99
N VAL A 13 -37.45 -8.68 17.42
CA VAL A 13 -36.06 -8.48 17.02
C VAL A 13 -36.08 -7.47 15.88
N LEU A 14 -35.80 -6.21 16.20
CA LEU A 14 -35.51 -5.19 15.21
C LEU A 14 -34.22 -5.61 14.49
N ALA A 15 -34.38 -6.16 13.29
CA ALA A 15 -33.28 -6.31 12.37
C ALA A 15 -32.71 -4.91 12.11
N VAL A 16 -31.46 -4.69 12.54
CA VAL A 16 -30.71 -3.49 12.19
C VAL A 16 -30.59 -3.47 10.67
N PRO A 17 -31.03 -2.40 9.97
CA PRO A 17 -30.91 -2.36 8.53
C PRO A 17 -29.43 -2.31 8.16
N ALA A 18 -28.99 -3.25 7.32
CA ALA A 18 -27.62 -3.32 6.77
C ALA A 18 -27.33 -2.20 5.74
N ALA A 19 -28.02 -1.07 5.82
CA ALA A 19 -28.08 -0.05 4.78
C ALA A 19 -27.14 1.15 4.99
N THR A 20 -26.20 1.09 5.93
CA THR A 20 -25.32 2.23 6.28
C THR A 20 -23.86 2.06 5.87
N ARG A 21 -23.49 1.00 5.11
CA ARG A 21 -22.09 0.71 4.75
C ARG A 21 -21.65 1.17 3.36
N ALA A 22 -22.58 1.52 2.47
CA ALA A 22 -22.27 1.95 1.10
C ALA A 22 -22.03 3.47 0.99
N ASP A 23 -22.64 4.26 1.88
CA ASP A 23 -22.50 5.71 1.90
C ASP A 23 -21.02 6.11 2.09
N GLY A 24 -20.45 6.80 1.10
CA GLY A 24 -19.07 7.29 1.12
C GLY A 24 -17.99 6.28 0.70
N LEU A 25 -18.33 5.04 0.37
CA LEU A 25 -17.33 4.01 -0.01
C LEU A 25 -16.48 4.43 -1.22
N LEU A 26 -17.12 4.98 -2.26
CA LEU A 26 -16.43 5.49 -3.44
C LEU A 26 -15.65 6.77 -3.16
N ASP A 27 -16.15 7.63 -2.27
CA ASP A 27 -15.44 8.85 -1.88
C ASP A 27 -14.14 8.52 -1.15
N ASP A 28 -14.17 7.59 -0.20
CA ASP A 28 -12.98 7.14 0.52
C ASP A 28 -11.96 6.47 -0.41
N TYR A 29 -12.43 5.64 -1.35
CA TYR A 29 -11.56 5.05 -2.37
C TYR A 29 -10.92 6.12 -3.26
N LEU A 30 -11.70 7.08 -3.73
CA LEU A 30 -11.21 8.17 -4.59
C LEU A 30 -10.26 9.10 -3.83
N ALA A 31 -10.47 9.32 -2.54
CA ALA A 31 -9.55 10.10 -1.70
C ALA A 31 -8.14 9.47 -1.66
N LEU A 32 -8.05 8.13 -1.73
CA LEU A 32 -6.77 7.42 -1.84
C LEU A 32 -6.25 7.35 -3.28
N GLN A 33 -7.12 7.13 -4.27
CA GLN A 33 -6.71 6.82 -5.64
C GLN A 33 -6.45 8.04 -6.51
N VAL A 34 -7.19 9.14 -6.34
CA VAL A 34 -7.07 10.33 -7.20
C VAL A 34 -5.78 11.08 -6.86
N GLY A 35 -5.03 11.44 -7.90
CA GLY A 35 -3.75 12.11 -7.77
C GLY A 35 -2.71 11.62 -8.78
N SER A 36 -1.48 12.06 -8.56
CA SER A 36 -0.32 11.67 -9.36
C SER A 36 0.65 10.90 -8.47
N PHE A 37 1.16 9.77 -8.97
CA PHE A 37 2.02 8.90 -8.19
C PHE A 37 3.27 8.47 -8.96
N THR A 38 4.36 8.19 -8.25
CA THR A 38 5.64 7.76 -8.79
C THR A 38 6.26 6.61 -7.99
N SER A 39 6.95 5.71 -8.67
CA SER A 39 7.77 4.64 -8.05
C SER A 39 9.25 5.02 -7.91
N GLU A 40 9.61 6.30 -8.09
CA GLU A 40 11.00 6.75 -8.06
C GLU A 40 11.74 6.33 -6.79
N ALA A 41 11.09 6.49 -5.63
CA ALA A 41 11.56 6.03 -4.33
C ALA A 41 12.03 4.56 -4.34
N GLN A 42 11.21 3.66 -4.89
CA GLN A 42 11.52 2.24 -4.99
C GLN A 42 12.71 2.01 -5.94
N SER A 43 12.72 2.66 -7.11
CA SER A 43 13.80 2.49 -8.10
C SER A 43 15.18 2.92 -7.58
N ARG A 44 15.21 3.88 -6.64
CA ARG A 44 16.45 4.30 -5.97
C ARG A 44 16.97 3.28 -4.96
N GLN A 45 16.13 2.37 -4.47
CA GLN A 45 16.50 1.33 -3.51
C GLN A 45 16.79 -0.01 -4.18
N ASP A 46 16.02 -0.34 -5.22
CA ASP A 46 16.02 -1.64 -5.86
C ASP A 46 16.14 -1.46 -7.38
N SER A 47 17.33 -1.79 -7.88
CA SER A 47 17.69 -1.63 -9.29
C SER A 47 16.88 -2.50 -10.26
N ARG A 48 16.10 -3.45 -9.75
CA ARG A 48 15.17 -4.27 -10.54
C ARG A 48 13.93 -3.49 -11.01
N TYR A 49 13.64 -2.33 -10.41
CA TYR A 49 12.47 -1.51 -10.73
C TYR A 49 12.87 -0.21 -11.45
N GLY A 50 12.13 0.13 -12.51
CA GLY A 50 12.24 1.44 -13.15
C GLY A 50 11.41 2.52 -12.45
N VAL A 51 11.48 3.74 -12.97
CA VAL A 51 10.56 4.81 -12.56
C VAL A 51 9.27 4.69 -13.38
N ALA A 52 8.16 4.41 -12.71
CA ALA A 52 6.83 4.46 -13.29
C ALA A 52 6.08 5.65 -12.68
N ILE A 53 5.30 6.35 -13.49
CA ILE A 53 4.44 7.45 -13.06
C ILE A 53 3.01 7.12 -13.46
N TRP A 54 2.05 7.35 -12.57
CA TRP A 54 0.65 7.07 -12.83
C TRP A 54 -0.23 8.21 -12.34
N HIS A 55 -1.03 8.76 -13.24
CA HIS A 55 -1.99 9.81 -12.97
C HIS A 55 -3.41 9.24 -12.95
N PHE A 56 -4.19 9.67 -11.97
CA PHE A 56 -5.59 9.30 -11.77
C PHE A 56 -6.40 10.58 -11.61
N ALA A 57 -7.38 10.78 -12.48
CA ALA A 57 -8.30 11.90 -12.41
C ALA A 57 -9.73 11.39 -12.46
N GLU A 58 -10.53 11.84 -11.51
CA GLU A 58 -11.96 11.65 -11.59
C GLU A 58 -12.54 12.47 -12.76
N ILE A 59 -13.37 11.84 -13.59
CA ILE A 59 -14.05 12.45 -14.73
C ILE A 59 -15.56 12.22 -14.59
N TRP A 60 -16.36 13.03 -15.29
CA TRP A 60 -17.83 12.87 -15.42
C TRP A 60 -18.59 12.48 -14.13
N LYS A 61 -18.56 13.36 -13.12
CA LYS A 61 -19.34 13.16 -11.89
C LYS A 61 -20.83 12.96 -12.19
N GLY A 62 -21.40 11.82 -11.81
CA GLY A 62 -22.82 11.50 -12.01
C GLY A 62 -23.24 11.16 -13.45
N ALA A 63 -22.31 10.99 -14.39
CA ALA A 63 -22.65 10.47 -15.71
C ALA A 63 -23.00 8.98 -15.62
N GLY A 64 -24.16 8.61 -16.18
CA GLY A 64 -24.77 7.27 -16.00
C GLY A 64 -26.07 7.30 -15.19
N GLY A 65 -26.44 8.44 -14.60
CA GLY A 65 -27.73 8.62 -13.95
C GLY A 65 -27.83 8.08 -12.52
N SER A 66 -26.71 7.68 -11.91
CA SER A 66 -26.65 7.21 -10.52
C SER A 66 -25.59 7.96 -9.72
N ALA A 67 -25.90 8.31 -8.47
CA ALA A 67 -24.93 8.85 -7.51
C ALA A 67 -23.88 7.82 -7.07
N ASP A 68 -24.16 6.53 -7.30
CA ASP A 68 -23.31 5.39 -6.92
C ASP A 68 -22.32 4.98 -8.03
N GLU A 69 -22.19 5.79 -9.07
CA GLU A 69 -21.25 5.58 -10.16
C GLU A 69 -20.26 6.74 -10.30
N ARG A 70 -18.98 6.41 -10.42
CA ARG A 70 -17.89 7.38 -10.61
C ARG A 70 -17.03 6.95 -11.79
N TRP A 71 -16.51 7.91 -12.54
CA TRP A 71 -15.65 7.63 -13.67
C TRP A 71 -14.25 8.17 -13.41
N MET A 72 -13.23 7.43 -13.86
CA MET A 72 -11.85 7.80 -13.62
C MET A 72 -11.04 7.60 -14.89
N TYR A 73 -10.39 8.67 -15.34
CA TYR A 73 -9.33 8.60 -16.33
C TYR A 73 -8.01 8.27 -15.65
N THR A 74 -7.21 7.44 -16.30
CA THR A 74 -5.87 7.11 -15.86
C THR A 74 -4.89 7.13 -17.03
N GLU A 75 -3.67 7.59 -16.76
CA GLU A 75 -2.55 7.45 -17.70
C GLU A 75 -1.25 7.10 -16.98
N SER A 76 -0.47 6.21 -17.59
CA SER A 76 0.74 5.67 -16.99
C SER A 76 1.94 5.87 -17.91
N TRP A 77 3.06 6.24 -17.31
CA TRP A 77 4.32 6.57 -17.96
C TRP A 77 5.44 5.72 -17.37
N PHE A 78 6.49 5.51 -18.16
CA PHE A 78 7.67 4.78 -17.74
C PHE A 78 8.92 5.57 -18.12
N GLY A 79 9.78 5.86 -17.13
CA GLY A 79 10.95 6.71 -17.29
C GLY A 79 10.61 8.09 -17.84
N ASP A 80 11.44 8.55 -18.78
CA ASP A 80 11.34 9.81 -19.51
C ASP A 80 10.64 9.67 -20.87
N ALA A 81 9.82 8.62 -21.04
CA ALA A 81 9.14 8.37 -22.30
C ALA A 81 8.31 9.58 -22.77
N GLY A 82 8.38 9.91 -24.07
CA GLY A 82 7.66 11.05 -24.64
C GLY A 82 6.14 10.90 -24.76
N ARG A 83 5.57 9.75 -24.38
CA ARG A 83 4.11 9.48 -24.35
C ARG A 83 3.76 8.44 -23.28
N PRO A 84 2.53 8.42 -22.74
CA PRO A 84 2.12 7.38 -21.82
C PRO A 84 2.07 6.04 -22.55
N TYR A 85 2.43 4.96 -21.85
CA TYR A 85 2.33 3.60 -22.42
C TYR A 85 0.91 3.03 -22.26
N MET A 86 0.10 3.60 -21.37
CA MET A 86 -1.28 3.19 -21.15
C MET A 86 -2.15 4.39 -20.80
N GLN A 87 -3.34 4.43 -21.39
CA GLN A 87 -4.43 5.33 -21.04
C GLN A 87 -5.71 4.49 -20.95
N ARG A 88 -6.50 4.70 -19.89
CA ARG A 88 -7.74 3.96 -19.62
C ARG A 88 -8.77 4.87 -18.98
N ILE A 89 -10.04 4.62 -19.28
CA ILE A 89 -11.15 5.11 -18.46
C ILE A 89 -11.71 3.91 -17.69
N SER A 90 -12.08 4.11 -16.44
CA SER A 90 -12.74 3.11 -15.63
C SER A 90 -14.06 3.64 -15.06
N ARG A 91 -15.08 2.78 -15.02
CA ARG A 91 -16.31 3.02 -14.26
C ARG A 91 -16.22 2.29 -12.93
N LEU A 92 -16.34 3.05 -11.85
CA LEU A 92 -16.38 2.58 -10.46
C LEU A 92 -17.83 2.49 -10.02
N SER A 93 -18.21 1.33 -9.49
CA SER A 93 -19.54 1.10 -8.90
C SER A 93 -19.37 0.41 -7.55
N ALA A 94 -20.04 0.93 -6.52
CA ALA A 94 -20.15 0.24 -5.24
C ALA A 94 -21.15 -0.93 -5.37
N THR A 95 -20.77 -2.09 -4.85
CA THR A 95 -21.63 -3.27 -4.80
C THR A 95 -22.31 -3.37 -3.44
N THR A 96 -23.46 -4.05 -3.37
CA THR A 96 -24.27 -4.16 -2.14
C THR A 96 -23.57 -4.91 -1.00
N ASP A 97 -22.55 -5.71 -1.31
CA ASP A 97 -21.68 -6.41 -0.37
C ASP A 97 -20.49 -5.57 0.14
N GLY A 98 -20.41 -4.29 -0.26
CA GLY A 98 -19.39 -3.35 0.23
C GLY A 98 -18.05 -3.44 -0.49
N ALA A 99 -18.02 -4.02 -1.70
CA ALA A 99 -16.88 -3.96 -2.61
C ALA A 99 -17.05 -2.83 -3.65
N ILE A 100 -15.98 -2.54 -4.37
CA ILE A 100 -15.97 -1.63 -5.51
C ILE A 100 -15.57 -2.43 -6.74
N THR A 101 -16.41 -2.38 -7.78
CA THR A 101 -16.04 -2.91 -9.09
C THR A 101 -15.56 -1.76 -9.97
N ALA A 102 -14.33 -1.88 -10.48
CA ALA A 102 -13.80 -0.97 -11.49
C ALA A 102 -13.77 -1.66 -12.85
N ARG A 103 -14.76 -1.39 -13.70
CA ARG A 103 -14.76 -1.84 -15.11
C ARG A 103 -13.87 -0.94 -15.93
N ARG A 104 -13.06 -1.51 -16.81
CA ARG A 104 -12.03 -0.79 -17.55
C ARG A 104 -12.38 -0.70 -19.03
N TYR A 105 -12.09 0.45 -19.62
CA TYR A 105 -12.42 0.77 -20.99
C TYR A 105 -11.21 1.30 -21.76
N GLU A 106 -11.17 0.96 -23.05
CA GLU A 106 -10.27 1.58 -24.02
C GLU A 106 -10.84 2.88 -24.55
N ILE A 107 -9.94 3.83 -24.82
CA ILE A 107 -10.25 5.14 -25.37
C ILE A 107 -9.82 5.12 -26.82
N ARG A 108 -10.78 5.28 -27.73
CA ARG A 108 -10.48 5.48 -29.16
C ARG A 108 -9.66 6.76 -29.34
N GLU A 109 -8.60 6.70 -30.13
CA GLU A 109 -7.67 7.82 -30.34
C GLU A 109 -7.11 8.42 -29.04
N ALA A 110 -6.78 7.57 -28.06
CA ALA A 110 -6.34 7.96 -26.72
C ALA A 110 -5.27 9.07 -26.67
N GLY A 111 -4.39 9.13 -27.69
CA GLY A 111 -3.35 10.16 -27.82
C GLY A 111 -3.86 11.60 -27.73
N ARG A 112 -5.13 11.86 -28.08
CA ARG A 112 -5.76 13.19 -27.96
C ARG A 112 -5.98 13.64 -26.51
N PHE A 113 -5.97 12.69 -25.56
CA PHE A 113 -6.24 12.90 -24.14
C PHE A 113 -4.97 12.86 -23.28
N VAL A 114 -3.78 12.78 -23.88
CA VAL A 114 -2.53 12.83 -23.11
C VAL A 114 -2.48 14.12 -22.26
N GLY A 115 -2.23 13.96 -20.96
CA GLY A 115 -2.19 15.04 -19.99
C GLY A 115 -3.58 15.59 -19.59
N ALA A 116 -4.68 15.04 -20.10
CA ALA A 116 -6.03 15.53 -19.80
C ALA A 116 -6.45 15.32 -18.34
N TRP A 117 -5.74 14.50 -17.56
CA TRP A 117 -5.93 14.39 -16.11
C TRP A 117 -5.77 15.73 -15.37
N LYS A 118 -4.98 16.66 -15.92
CA LYS A 118 -4.81 18.01 -15.36
C LYS A 118 -6.05 18.88 -15.54
N GLU A 119 -6.84 18.58 -16.56
CA GLU A 119 -7.99 19.37 -16.99
C GLU A 119 -9.15 18.43 -17.36
N PRO A 120 -9.88 17.87 -16.37
CA PRO A 120 -10.95 16.90 -16.62
C PRO A 120 -12.05 17.37 -17.60
N GLY A 121 -12.22 18.69 -17.77
CA GLY A 121 -13.12 19.27 -18.77
C GLY A 121 -12.80 18.84 -20.22
N ARG A 122 -11.58 18.40 -20.52
CA ARG A 122 -11.19 17.88 -21.84
C ARG A 122 -11.94 16.60 -22.24
N PHE A 123 -12.60 15.92 -21.29
CA PHE A 123 -13.44 14.75 -21.55
C PHE A 123 -14.90 15.10 -21.87
N ALA A 124 -15.30 16.38 -21.89
CA ALA A 124 -16.70 16.78 -22.10
C ALA A 124 -17.30 16.36 -23.46
N GLY A 125 -16.47 16.14 -24.48
CA GLY A 125 -16.89 15.69 -25.81
C GLY A 125 -16.87 14.17 -26.02
N LEU A 126 -16.65 13.40 -24.96
CA LEU A 126 -16.62 11.94 -24.97
C LEU A 126 -17.72 11.43 -24.04
N SER A 127 -18.44 10.38 -24.42
CA SER A 127 -19.44 9.72 -23.56
C SER A 127 -19.03 8.28 -23.26
N PRO A 128 -19.66 7.62 -22.26
CA PRO A 128 -19.50 6.19 -22.05
C PRO A 128 -19.75 5.32 -23.29
N GLU A 129 -20.60 5.76 -24.23
CA GLU A 129 -20.94 5.00 -25.44
C GLU A 129 -19.80 5.00 -26.47
N ASP A 130 -18.88 5.96 -26.39
CA ASP A 130 -17.68 6.03 -27.23
C ASP A 130 -16.57 5.06 -26.78
N LEU A 131 -16.75 4.42 -25.63
CA LEU A 131 -15.75 3.58 -24.99
C LEU A 131 -15.93 2.10 -25.35
N THR A 132 -14.82 1.37 -25.43
CA THR A 132 -14.86 -0.10 -25.62
C THR A 132 -14.49 -0.79 -24.32
N GLU A 133 -15.39 -1.60 -23.76
CA GLU A 133 -15.12 -2.34 -22.52
C GLU A 133 -14.04 -3.40 -22.73
N LEU A 134 -13.13 -3.51 -21.75
CA LEU A 134 -12.18 -4.61 -21.64
C LEU A 134 -12.79 -5.71 -20.79
N GLU A 135 -13.61 -6.56 -21.42
CA GLU A 135 -14.30 -7.65 -20.74
C GLU A 135 -13.34 -8.58 -19.99
N GLY A 136 -13.65 -8.89 -18.73
CA GLY A 136 -12.85 -9.77 -17.87
C GLY A 136 -11.64 -9.08 -17.23
N CYS A 137 -11.38 -7.81 -17.55
CA CYS A 137 -10.33 -6.98 -16.96
C CYS A 137 -10.84 -6.05 -15.85
N GLU A 138 -12.09 -6.24 -15.40
CA GLU A 138 -12.56 -5.57 -14.20
C GLU A 138 -11.72 -5.94 -12.98
N THR A 139 -11.50 -4.96 -12.11
CA THR A 139 -10.86 -5.17 -10.82
C THR A 139 -11.88 -5.00 -9.70
N ILE A 140 -11.85 -5.90 -8.73
CA ILE A 140 -12.71 -5.83 -7.55
C ILE A 140 -11.84 -5.41 -6.36
N PHE A 141 -12.25 -4.36 -5.65
CA PHE A 141 -11.60 -3.87 -4.46
C PHE A 141 -12.50 -4.05 -3.23
N ALA A 142 -11.94 -4.57 -2.16
CA ALA A 142 -12.56 -4.62 -0.85
C ALA A 142 -11.88 -3.63 0.10
N ARG A 143 -12.66 -3.03 0.99
CA ARG A 143 -12.09 -2.30 2.13
C ARG A 143 -11.59 -3.30 3.16
N THR A 144 -10.29 -3.27 3.46
CA THR A 144 -9.63 -4.18 4.41
C THR A 144 -9.12 -3.48 5.68
N GLY A 145 -9.36 -2.17 5.81
CA GLY A 145 -9.04 -1.37 6.99
C GLY A 145 -9.69 0.02 6.91
N VAL A 146 -9.48 0.89 7.91
CA VAL A 146 -10.07 2.25 7.96
C VAL A 146 -9.75 3.01 6.66
N ASP A 147 -8.46 3.09 6.32
CA ASP A 147 -7.96 3.74 5.10
C ASP A 147 -7.21 2.73 4.22
N ARG A 148 -7.81 1.56 3.98
CA ARG A 148 -7.14 0.52 3.21
C ARG A 148 -8.09 -0.20 2.28
N PHE A 149 -7.71 -0.23 1.01
CA PHE A 149 -8.38 -1.03 -0.01
C PHE A 149 -7.40 -2.00 -0.64
N GLU A 150 -7.88 -3.22 -0.88
CA GLU A 150 -7.14 -4.26 -1.59
C GLU A 150 -8.00 -4.86 -2.67
N GLY A 151 -7.41 -5.13 -3.82
CA GLY A 151 -8.18 -5.62 -4.95
C GLY A 151 -7.33 -6.12 -6.09
N GLY A 152 -8.01 -6.58 -7.13
CA GLY A 152 -7.34 -7.10 -8.31
C GLY A 152 -8.30 -7.68 -9.34
N THR A 153 -7.73 -8.17 -10.43
CA THR A 153 -8.45 -8.90 -11.47
C THR A 153 -8.84 -10.30 -11.01
N ILE A 154 -9.90 -10.84 -11.60
CA ILE A 154 -10.43 -12.17 -11.25
C ILE A 154 -9.70 -13.26 -12.04
N GLY A 155 -8.75 -13.94 -11.40
CA GLY A 155 -8.03 -15.08 -11.98
C GLY A 155 -7.42 -14.75 -13.36
N ALA A 156 -7.62 -15.64 -14.34
CA ALA A 156 -7.09 -15.48 -15.69
C ALA A 156 -8.08 -14.83 -16.69
N ARG A 157 -9.10 -14.11 -16.22
CA ARG A 157 -10.17 -13.58 -17.09
C ARG A 157 -9.73 -12.42 -17.97
N CYS A 158 -8.79 -11.60 -17.51
CA CYS A 158 -8.33 -10.43 -18.25
C CYS A 158 -7.41 -10.87 -19.39
N ARG A 159 -7.95 -10.95 -20.61
CA ARG A 159 -7.16 -11.35 -21.79
C ARG A 159 -6.11 -10.29 -22.09
N ASN A 160 -4.90 -10.74 -22.40
CA ASN A 160 -3.79 -9.87 -22.72
C ASN A 160 -2.86 -10.57 -23.70
N ALA A 161 -2.48 -9.90 -24.78
CA ALA A 161 -1.58 -10.44 -25.81
C ALA A 161 -0.19 -9.79 -25.77
N TYR A 162 0.10 -8.95 -24.76
CA TYR A 162 1.36 -8.22 -24.68
C TYR A 162 2.52 -9.16 -24.36
N LYS A 163 3.62 -9.06 -25.11
CA LYS A 163 4.86 -9.85 -24.93
C LYS A 163 4.62 -11.37 -24.77
N GLY A 164 3.68 -11.92 -25.54
CA GLY A 164 3.40 -13.36 -25.54
C GLY A 164 2.57 -13.87 -24.35
N ALA A 165 2.04 -12.97 -23.51
CA ALA A 165 1.02 -13.34 -22.54
C ALA A 165 -0.29 -13.75 -23.25
N THR A 166 -1.15 -14.43 -22.49
CA THR A 166 -2.54 -14.76 -22.85
C THR A 166 -3.55 -14.12 -21.89
N TYR A 167 -3.13 -13.90 -20.65
CA TYR A 167 -3.91 -13.18 -19.65
C TYR A 167 -2.99 -12.33 -18.77
N ALA A 168 -3.56 -11.30 -18.15
CA ALA A 168 -2.91 -10.47 -17.16
C ALA A 168 -3.59 -10.60 -15.80
N VAL A 169 -2.80 -10.49 -14.74
CA VAL A 169 -3.28 -10.39 -13.36
C VAL A 169 -2.77 -9.07 -12.79
N SER A 170 -3.68 -8.31 -12.20
CA SER A 170 -3.39 -7.09 -11.44
C SER A 170 -3.78 -7.32 -9.99
N GLN A 171 -2.93 -6.90 -9.06
CA GLN A 171 -3.21 -6.89 -7.62
C GLN A 171 -2.72 -5.58 -7.02
N SER A 172 -3.59 -4.92 -6.26
CA SER A 172 -3.36 -3.56 -5.81
C SER A 172 -3.75 -3.38 -4.36
N THR A 173 -2.97 -2.57 -3.65
CA THR A 173 -3.24 -2.12 -2.28
C THR A 173 -3.13 -0.61 -2.25
N LEU A 174 -4.11 0.05 -1.63
CA LEU A 174 -4.22 1.50 -1.51
C LEU A 174 -4.28 1.85 -0.03
N THR A 175 -3.47 2.83 0.37
CA THR A 175 -3.42 3.38 1.73
C THR A 175 -3.11 4.88 1.66
N PRO A 176 -3.20 5.64 2.78
CA PRO A 176 -2.80 7.05 2.81
C PRO A 176 -1.34 7.25 2.39
N GLU A 177 -0.49 6.26 2.66
CA GLU A 177 0.92 6.26 2.28
C GLU A 177 1.13 6.15 0.76
N GLY A 178 0.16 5.63 0.00
CA GLY A 178 0.25 5.48 -1.45
C GLY A 178 -0.36 4.18 -1.96
N MET A 179 0.20 3.66 -3.05
CA MET A 179 -0.34 2.49 -3.74
C MET A 179 0.76 1.47 -4.01
N THR A 180 0.47 0.19 -3.79
CA THR A 180 1.24 -0.90 -4.41
C THR A 180 0.42 -1.50 -5.53
N ASN A 181 1.01 -1.69 -6.71
CA ASN A 181 0.34 -2.31 -7.86
C ASN A 181 1.24 -3.36 -8.51
N TRP A 182 0.73 -4.57 -8.66
CA TRP A 182 1.46 -5.73 -9.16
C TRP A 182 0.81 -6.31 -10.41
N ASP A 183 1.17 -5.74 -11.56
CA ASP A 183 0.71 -6.18 -12.87
C ASP A 183 1.67 -7.20 -13.49
N ARG A 184 1.13 -8.34 -13.89
CA ARG A 184 1.87 -9.44 -14.50
C ARG A 184 1.09 -10.05 -15.64
N GLY A 185 1.79 -10.43 -16.71
CA GLY A 185 1.22 -11.21 -17.80
C GLY A 185 1.73 -12.63 -17.78
N PHE A 186 0.86 -13.57 -18.13
CA PHE A 186 1.14 -15.00 -18.08
C PHE A 186 0.80 -15.68 -19.40
N THR A 187 1.60 -16.67 -19.79
CA THR A 187 1.32 -17.54 -20.95
C THR A 187 0.14 -18.47 -20.66
N ALA A 188 -0.36 -19.19 -21.67
CA ALA A 188 -1.42 -20.19 -21.49
C ALA A 188 -1.05 -21.33 -20.52
N ARG A 189 0.25 -21.52 -20.27
CA ARG A 189 0.79 -22.50 -19.31
C ARG A 189 0.96 -21.94 -17.90
N GLY A 190 0.62 -20.67 -17.67
CA GLY A 190 0.79 -20.00 -16.38
C GLY A 190 2.22 -19.53 -16.10
N GLU A 191 3.10 -19.53 -17.11
CA GLU A 191 4.47 -19.03 -16.98
C GLU A 191 4.47 -17.50 -17.04
N LEU A 192 5.26 -16.83 -16.20
CA LEU A 192 5.40 -15.36 -16.19
C LEU A 192 6.02 -14.89 -17.51
N ALA A 193 5.25 -14.16 -18.32
CA ALA A 193 5.69 -13.61 -19.60
C ALA A 193 6.28 -12.19 -19.44
N TRP A 194 5.67 -11.38 -18.58
CA TRP A 194 6.13 -10.02 -18.28
C TRP A 194 5.63 -9.55 -16.92
N GLY A 195 6.26 -8.48 -16.41
CA GLY A 195 5.98 -7.90 -15.10
C GLY A 195 7.01 -8.32 -14.05
N PRO A 196 7.02 -7.66 -12.89
CA PRO A 196 8.03 -7.92 -11.87
C PRO A 196 7.76 -9.26 -11.17
N ALA A 197 8.79 -10.10 -11.03
CA ALA A 197 8.70 -11.38 -10.33
C ALA A 197 8.76 -11.22 -8.80
N ALA A 198 9.55 -10.26 -8.31
CA ALA A 198 9.86 -10.07 -6.89
C ALA A 198 8.81 -9.27 -6.09
N GLY A 199 7.79 -8.71 -6.75
CA GLY A 199 6.73 -7.93 -6.09
C GLY A 199 6.22 -6.75 -6.92
N GLY A 200 5.19 -6.08 -6.42
CA GLY A 200 4.58 -4.93 -7.09
C GLY A 200 5.43 -3.66 -7.10
N TYR A 201 5.10 -2.76 -8.01
CA TYR A 201 5.58 -1.39 -7.97
C TYR A 201 4.95 -0.64 -6.79
N ARG A 202 5.76 0.11 -6.05
CA ARG A 202 5.34 0.90 -4.89
C ARG A 202 5.34 2.38 -5.28
N PHE A 203 4.14 2.93 -5.37
CA PHE A 203 3.86 4.27 -5.81
C PHE A 203 3.59 5.19 -4.62
N ARG A 204 4.21 6.38 -4.63
CA ARG A 204 4.00 7.49 -3.69
C ARG A 204 3.46 8.70 -4.42
N ARG A 205 2.74 9.58 -3.73
CA ARG A 205 2.21 10.79 -4.37
C ARG A 205 3.36 11.69 -4.84
N THR A 206 3.23 12.31 -6.00
CA THR A 206 4.32 13.13 -6.59
C THR A 206 4.51 14.49 -5.91
N ASP A 207 3.48 14.99 -5.22
CA ASP A 207 3.51 16.20 -4.41
C ASP A 207 4.02 15.94 -2.98
N GLU A 208 4.27 14.67 -2.63
CA GLU A 208 4.98 14.28 -1.40
C GLU A 208 6.47 14.61 -1.57
N THR A 209 6.81 15.89 -1.42
CA THR A 209 8.20 16.34 -1.26
C THR A 209 8.72 15.77 0.06
N ASP A 210 9.87 15.10 0.04
CA ASP A 210 10.50 14.44 1.20
C ASP A 210 9.89 13.11 1.66
N ALA A 211 9.30 12.33 0.74
CA ALA A 211 8.86 10.97 1.06
C ALA A 211 9.97 10.17 1.77
N CYS A 212 9.70 9.70 2.99
CA CYS A 212 10.65 9.01 3.84
C CYS A 212 10.92 7.60 3.30
N VAL A 213 11.81 7.49 2.32
CA VAL A 213 11.98 6.28 1.50
C VAL A 213 13.43 5.91 1.20
N ASP A 214 14.42 6.48 1.88
CA ASP A 214 15.80 6.01 1.75
C ASP A 214 16.12 5.16 3.00
N PRO A 215 15.89 3.83 2.97
CA PRO A 215 15.89 3.01 4.16
C PRO A 215 17.22 3.08 4.89
N VAL A 216 17.13 3.01 6.21
CA VAL A 216 18.28 2.99 7.12
C VAL A 216 18.16 1.84 8.10
N ARG A 217 19.30 1.42 8.63
CA ARG A 217 19.39 0.42 9.69
C ARG A 217 19.98 1.07 10.93
N MET A 218 19.20 1.07 12.00
CA MET A 218 19.69 1.41 13.32
C MET A 218 20.31 0.16 13.95
N LEU A 219 21.62 0.17 14.12
CA LEU A 219 22.37 -0.83 14.86
C LEU A 219 22.48 -0.37 16.31
N VAL A 220 21.97 -1.17 17.23
CA VAL A 220 22.10 -0.99 18.68
C VAL A 220 22.95 -2.13 19.19
N PHE A 221 24.10 -1.83 19.80
CA PHE A 221 24.97 -2.88 20.33
C PHE A 221 25.68 -2.39 21.59
N GLY A 222 25.94 -3.30 22.54
CA GLY A 222 26.48 -2.89 23.83
C GLY A 222 26.43 -3.97 24.90
N THR A 223 26.68 -3.60 26.15
CA THR A 223 26.62 -4.49 27.31
C THR A 223 25.34 -4.30 28.10
N ILE A 224 24.80 -5.39 28.60
CA ILE A 224 23.65 -5.43 29.51
C ILE A 224 24.12 -6.04 30.81
N ASP A 225 24.25 -5.22 31.84
CA ASP A 225 24.84 -5.60 33.13
C ASP A 225 23.78 -6.18 34.08
N ASP A 226 22.52 -5.75 33.95
CA ASP A 226 21.39 -6.27 34.74
C ASP A 226 20.27 -6.81 33.84
N ARG A 227 20.28 -8.13 33.65
CA ARG A 227 19.31 -8.84 32.80
C ARG A 227 17.91 -8.91 33.40
N GLU A 228 17.74 -8.72 34.70
CA GLU A 228 16.41 -8.75 35.30
C GLU A 228 15.73 -7.40 35.09
N ARG A 229 16.45 -6.30 35.36
CA ARG A 229 15.93 -4.93 35.21
C ARG A 229 15.73 -4.52 33.76
N ILE A 230 16.55 -5.02 32.82
CA ILE A 230 16.39 -4.70 31.39
C ILE A 230 15.04 -5.19 30.81
N ARG A 231 14.36 -6.14 31.48
CA ARG A 231 13.05 -6.66 31.04
C ARG A 231 11.98 -5.57 31.03
N ASP A 232 12.07 -4.59 31.91
CA ASP A 232 11.10 -3.50 31.98
C ASP A 232 11.28 -2.53 30.80
N TYR A 233 12.53 -2.26 30.39
CA TYR A 233 12.82 -1.55 29.13
C TYR A 233 12.23 -2.29 27.92
N VAL A 234 12.42 -3.62 27.84
CA VAL A 234 11.92 -4.42 26.73
C VAL A 234 10.38 -4.41 26.67
N ARG A 235 9.70 -4.55 27.81
CA ARG A 235 8.24 -4.47 27.88
C ARG A 235 7.73 -3.10 27.47
N ALA A 236 8.29 -2.02 28.02
CA ALA A 236 7.90 -0.66 27.67
C ALA A 236 8.09 -0.38 26.17
N MET A 237 9.18 -0.86 25.57
CA MET A 237 9.37 -0.76 24.12
C MET A 237 8.29 -1.53 23.33
N ALA A 238 7.92 -2.73 23.77
CA ALA A 238 6.90 -3.54 23.10
C ALA A 238 5.51 -2.88 23.19
N ASP A 239 5.16 -2.31 24.34
CA ASP A 239 3.85 -1.72 24.60
C ASP A 239 3.70 -0.32 23.96
N SER A 240 4.80 0.38 23.68
CA SER A 240 4.80 1.75 23.16
C SER A 240 4.17 1.94 21.77
N GLY A 241 4.16 0.90 20.94
CA GLY A 241 3.76 1.02 19.53
C GLY A 241 4.67 1.93 18.67
N LEU A 242 5.80 2.40 19.20
CA LEU A 242 6.68 3.39 18.54
C LEU A 242 7.24 2.90 17.22
N TYR A 243 7.62 1.62 17.14
CA TYR A 243 8.16 1.04 15.92
C TYR A 243 7.12 1.08 14.78
N PRO A 244 5.93 0.46 14.91
CA PRO A 244 4.87 0.61 13.92
C PRO A 244 4.54 2.07 13.58
N ALA A 245 4.43 2.96 14.58
CA ALA A 245 4.09 4.36 14.38
C ALA A 245 5.13 5.15 13.56
N THR A 246 6.39 4.69 13.57
CA THR A 246 7.49 5.30 12.80
C THR A 246 7.90 4.47 11.58
N GLY A 247 7.14 3.41 11.27
CA GLY A 247 7.44 2.47 10.19
C GLY A 247 8.68 1.61 10.45
N GLY A 248 9.15 1.52 11.70
CA GLY A 248 10.28 0.70 12.11
C GLY A 248 9.90 -0.74 12.48
N TRP A 249 10.84 -1.67 12.36
CA TRP A 249 10.74 -3.03 12.89
C TRP A 249 12.11 -3.68 13.08
N TYR A 250 12.20 -4.69 13.96
CA TYR A 250 13.42 -5.48 14.16
C TYR A 250 13.70 -6.39 12.96
N GLU A 251 14.89 -6.29 12.36
CA GLU A 251 15.40 -7.22 11.35
C GLU A 251 16.22 -8.36 11.97
N ALA A 252 16.94 -8.10 13.06
CA ALA A 252 17.73 -9.11 13.79
C ALA A 252 17.95 -8.69 15.25
N LEU A 253 18.11 -9.68 16.15
CA LEU A 253 18.28 -9.50 17.59
C LEU A 253 19.23 -10.57 18.15
N THR A 254 19.85 -10.28 19.30
CA THR A 254 20.59 -11.25 20.14
C THR A 254 19.67 -12.40 20.62
N PRO A 255 20.18 -13.61 20.94
CA PRO A 255 21.59 -14.05 20.92
C PRO A 255 22.15 -14.24 19.49
N PRO A 256 23.48 -14.12 19.30
CA PRO A 256 24.10 -14.56 18.05
C PRO A 256 23.91 -16.07 17.88
N LEU A 257 23.59 -16.52 16.66
CA LEU A 257 23.51 -17.94 16.33
C LEU A 257 24.90 -18.58 16.17
N GLU A 258 25.87 -17.79 15.70
CA GLU A 258 27.25 -18.22 15.48
C GLU A 258 28.18 -16.99 15.58
N VAL A 259 29.43 -17.23 15.99
CA VAL A 259 30.49 -16.21 16.04
C VAL A 259 31.67 -16.70 15.21
N PHE A 260 31.87 -16.10 14.05
CA PHE A 260 32.99 -16.47 13.15
C PHE A 260 34.33 -15.90 13.60
N GLU A 261 34.35 -14.75 14.27
CA GLU A 261 35.57 -14.09 14.75
C GLU A 261 35.33 -13.39 16.11
N GLY A 262 36.31 -13.44 17.00
CA GLY A 262 36.27 -12.81 18.32
C GLY A 262 35.56 -13.63 19.40
N SER A 263 35.32 -13.01 20.54
CA SER A 263 34.63 -13.62 21.69
C SER A 263 33.77 -12.58 22.40
N PRO A 264 32.60 -12.22 21.84
CA PRO A 264 31.72 -11.25 22.47
C PRO A 264 31.30 -11.76 23.87
N PRO A 265 31.24 -10.89 24.89
CA PRO A 265 30.81 -11.29 26.21
C PRO A 265 29.35 -11.77 26.17
N ASP A 266 28.97 -12.63 27.11
CA ASP A 266 27.58 -13.10 27.24
C ASP A 266 26.60 -11.96 27.58
N THR A 267 27.07 -10.84 28.11
CA THR A 267 26.31 -9.61 28.31
C THR A 267 26.08 -8.79 27.02
N ARG A 268 26.62 -9.22 25.88
CA ARG A 268 26.48 -8.49 24.60
C ARG A 268 25.04 -8.51 24.10
N GLY A 269 24.40 -7.34 24.09
CA GLY A 269 23.15 -7.08 23.38
C GLY A 269 23.43 -6.56 21.97
N VAL A 270 22.68 -7.05 20.97
CA VAL A 270 22.67 -6.54 19.60
C VAL A 270 21.24 -6.50 19.09
N ALA A 271 20.86 -5.40 18.44
CA ALA A 271 19.62 -5.27 17.70
C ALA A 271 19.87 -4.51 16.38
N ILE A 272 19.26 -5.00 15.30
CA ILE A 272 19.20 -4.30 14.02
C ILE A 272 17.73 -3.95 13.79
N VAL A 273 17.46 -2.65 13.68
CA VAL A 273 16.12 -2.12 13.38
C VAL A 273 16.15 -1.46 12.03
N ARG A 274 15.17 -1.78 11.17
CA ARG A 274 14.97 -1.09 9.91
C ARG A 274 13.99 0.05 10.07
N PHE A 275 14.29 1.19 9.43
CA PHE A 275 13.37 2.31 9.23
C PHE A 275 13.21 2.63 7.74
N PRO A 276 12.10 3.27 7.33
CA PRO A 276 11.87 3.63 5.95
C PRO A 276 12.79 4.77 5.50
N CYS A 277 13.26 5.62 6.42
CA CYS A 277 14.36 6.55 6.19
C CYS A 277 15.00 7.10 7.48
N LEU A 278 16.08 7.89 7.34
CA LEU A 278 16.75 8.55 8.46
C LEU A 278 15.82 9.47 9.28
N GLN A 279 14.89 10.17 8.63
CA GLN A 279 13.94 11.04 9.33
C GLN A 279 12.98 10.23 10.22
N ALA A 280 12.54 9.04 9.78
CA ALA A 280 11.74 8.14 10.62
C ALA A 280 12.53 7.64 11.84
N ALA A 281 13.79 7.24 11.64
CA ALA A 281 14.65 6.85 12.76
C ALA A 281 14.86 8.01 13.76
N ARG A 282 14.98 9.25 13.28
CA ARG A 282 15.05 10.45 14.14
C ARG A 282 13.75 10.69 14.89
N ARG A 283 12.59 10.56 14.24
CA ARG A 283 11.28 10.70 14.93
C ARG A 283 11.11 9.68 16.03
N PHE A 284 11.55 8.44 15.81
CA PHE A 284 11.60 7.42 16.85
C PHE A 284 12.52 7.84 18.00
N TRP A 285 13.78 8.13 17.69
CA TRP A 285 14.84 8.36 18.69
C TRP A 285 14.63 9.61 19.53
N HIS A 286 14.06 10.66 18.95
CA HIS A 286 13.79 11.94 19.62
C HIS A 286 12.31 12.08 20.04
N SER A 287 11.56 10.98 20.10
CA SER A 287 10.19 11.01 20.61
C SER A 287 10.20 11.18 22.14
N PRO A 288 9.29 11.99 22.72
CA PRO A 288 9.15 12.09 24.18
C PRO A 288 8.91 10.71 24.84
N GLU A 289 8.12 9.87 24.16
CA GLU A 289 7.84 8.49 24.57
C GLU A 289 9.14 7.66 24.69
N TYR A 290 10.01 7.68 23.67
CA TYR A 290 11.27 6.95 23.71
C TYR A 290 12.26 7.54 24.72
N GLU A 291 12.26 8.86 24.91
CA GLU A 291 13.09 9.52 25.92
C GLU A 291 12.80 9.00 27.33
N GLU A 292 11.52 8.79 27.68
CA GLU A 292 11.13 8.19 28.96
C GLU A 292 11.51 6.71 29.05
N ILE A 293 11.25 5.93 27.99
CA ILE A 293 11.60 4.50 27.96
C ILE A 293 13.13 4.32 28.09
N ARG A 294 13.92 5.20 27.47
CA ARG A 294 15.39 5.14 27.52
C ARG A 294 15.95 5.28 28.94
N LYS A 295 15.26 5.97 29.85
CA LYS A 295 15.69 6.09 31.26
C LYS A 295 15.69 4.74 31.99
N LEU A 296 14.84 3.80 31.57
CA LEU A 296 14.75 2.47 32.19
C LEU A 296 16.03 1.65 32.08
N ARG A 297 16.92 2.00 31.12
CA ARG A 297 18.21 1.31 30.94
C ARG A 297 19.42 2.08 31.48
N GLU A 298 19.22 3.24 32.11
CA GLU A 298 20.33 4.00 32.71
C GLU A 298 20.97 3.24 33.87
N GLY A 299 22.30 3.14 33.85
CA GLY A 299 23.08 2.44 34.88
C GLY A 299 22.95 0.91 34.88
N ILE A 300 22.25 0.33 33.91
CA ILE A 300 22.11 -1.14 33.77
C ILE A 300 22.52 -1.68 32.40
N ALA A 301 22.74 -0.80 31.42
CA ALA A 301 23.24 -1.14 30.10
C ALA A 301 23.96 0.05 29.46
N GLU A 302 25.02 -0.23 28.71
CA GLU A 302 25.73 0.74 27.89
C GLU A 302 25.60 0.34 26.43
N PHE A 303 25.02 1.20 25.60
CA PHE A 303 24.79 0.94 24.18
C PHE A 303 25.40 2.00 23.29
N GLU A 304 26.05 1.54 22.23
CA GLU A 304 26.36 2.31 21.04
C GLU A 304 25.19 2.17 20.05
N VAL A 305 24.71 3.30 19.54
CA VAL A 305 23.61 3.33 18.57
C VAL A 305 24.00 4.12 17.35
N LEU A 306 23.99 3.45 16.20
CA LEU A 306 24.40 4.00 14.91
C LEU A 306 23.26 3.82 13.92
N VAL A 307 23.06 4.80 13.03
CA VAL A 307 22.13 4.69 11.91
C VAL A 307 22.93 4.65 10.61
N LEU A 308 22.84 3.54 9.89
CA LEU A 308 23.60 3.26 8.68
C LEU A 308 22.68 3.32 7.45
N PRO A 309 23.16 3.86 6.32
CA PRO A 309 22.40 3.80 5.06
C PRO A 309 22.29 2.35 4.58
N VAL A 310 21.17 2.03 3.94
CA VAL A 310 21.03 0.76 3.23
C VAL A 310 21.55 0.93 1.81
N PRO A 311 22.61 0.20 1.39
CA PRO A 311 23.04 0.21 0.01
C PRO A 311 21.95 -0.37 -0.90
N ARG A 312 21.95 0.05 -2.17
CA ARG A 312 21.04 -0.49 -3.17
C ARG A 312 21.21 -1.99 -3.30
N LEU A 313 20.10 -2.71 -3.44
CA LEU A 313 20.17 -4.13 -3.76
C LEU A 313 20.85 -4.31 -5.12
N PRO A 314 21.95 -5.08 -5.18
CA PRO A 314 22.60 -5.38 -6.45
C PRO A 314 21.68 -6.28 -7.29
N ALA A 315 21.86 -6.25 -8.61
CA ALA A 315 20.99 -6.97 -9.53
C ALA A 315 20.94 -8.50 -9.33
N TRP A 316 21.93 -9.08 -8.65
CA TRP A 316 21.98 -10.51 -8.33
C TRP A 316 21.28 -10.90 -7.02
N ALA A 317 20.87 -9.93 -6.20
CA ALA A 317 20.14 -10.19 -4.97
C ALA A 317 18.66 -10.40 -5.30
N ASP A 318 18.29 -11.66 -5.54
CA ASP A 318 16.90 -12.10 -5.71
C ASP A 318 16.12 -12.12 -4.38
#